data_AF-A0A1H6E3J5-F1
#
_entry.id   AF-A0A1H6E3J5-F1
#
_cell.length_a   1.000
_cell.length_b   1.000
_cell.length_c   1.000
_cell.angle_alpha   90.00
_cell.angle_beta   90.00
_cell.angle_gamma   90.00
#
_symmetry.space_group_name_H-M   'P 1'
#
loop_
_entity.id
_entity.type
_entity.pdbx_description
1 polymer ?
#
loop_
_entity_poly.entity_id
_entity_poly.type
_entity_poly.pdbx_seq_one_letter_code
_entity_poly.pdbx_strand_id
1 'polypeptide(L)'
;MLIDGSNTYTNATAVHGVEPAVKALGAEAPKAATIRRRLLTVLVINAASDASQFDMADVVRVYRDLIAQAVQEEPVTSAARHWCQARMGNDAALAAELELALNRQPTKLAELRSRQNVVIARGCGPRQAKEILTHVTFGGLAANLVLQGPPTADDADRQTGLGEKDTANGPIEEWSLGQQKGFSSDGFMLIAEAAVAKVTLPRSDAAAVEGEAGVCGYAAASLERVAILSEGPPVTDPLEREVQRINDRLSVRSNPGVALLKEARRQRIEQ
;
A
#
# COMPACT_ATOMS: atom_id res chain seq x y z
N MET A 1 2.89 44.10 -15.55
CA MET A 1 3.02 42.76 -14.94
C MET A 1 3.47 41.83 -16.05
N LEU A 2 4.78 41.54 -16.11
CA LEU A 2 5.41 40.83 -17.22
C LEU A 2 5.03 39.35 -17.17
N ILE A 3 4.29 38.89 -18.18
CA ILE A 3 4.13 37.47 -18.49
C ILE A 3 5.43 37.08 -19.19
N ASP A 4 6.38 36.56 -18.43
CA ASP A 4 7.53 35.90 -19.03
C ASP A 4 7.06 34.62 -19.72
N GLY A 5 7.43 34.45 -20.98
CA GLY A 5 7.06 33.32 -21.84
C GLY A 5 7.83 32.03 -21.50
N SER A 6 8.35 31.93 -20.29
CA SER A 6 9.06 30.76 -19.79
C SER A 6 8.04 29.80 -19.16
N ASN A 7 7.84 28.63 -19.78
CA ASN A 7 6.99 27.54 -19.26
C ASN A 7 7.58 26.81 -18.03
N THR A 8 8.53 27.45 -17.34
CA THR A 8 9.30 26.87 -16.24
C THR A 8 8.68 27.22 -14.90
N TYR A 9 8.39 26.19 -14.12
CA TYR A 9 7.82 26.31 -12.78
C TYR A 9 8.87 26.78 -11.75
N THR A 10 8.51 27.76 -10.92
CA THR A 10 9.28 28.13 -9.72
C THR A 10 8.49 27.85 -8.44
N ASN A 11 9.19 27.62 -7.33
CA ASN A 11 8.62 27.33 -5.99
C ASN A 11 7.56 28.36 -5.53
N ALA A 12 7.60 29.59 -6.06
CA ALA A 12 6.62 30.65 -5.77
C ALA A 12 5.24 30.44 -6.44
N THR A 13 5.09 29.45 -7.33
CA THR A 13 3.89 29.23 -8.16
C THR A 13 3.20 27.87 -7.96
N ALA A 14 3.65 27.05 -7.01
CA ALA A 14 3.10 25.71 -6.76
C ALA A 14 1.57 25.71 -6.53
N VAL A 15 1.06 26.72 -5.82
CA VAL A 15 -0.37 26.92 -5.52
C VAL A 15 -1.19 27.29 -6.77
N HIS A 16 -0.54 27.75 -7.84
CA HIS A 16 -1.17 28.21 -9.08
C HIS A 16 -0.92 27.27 -10.28
N GLY A 17 -0.16 26.18 -10.13
CA GLY A 17 0.26 25.32 -11.23
C GLY A 17 -0.80 24.34 -11.77
N VAL A 18 -1.89 24.13 -11.03
CA VAL A 18 -2.93 23.16 -11.38
C VAL A 18 -3.80 23.66 -12.53
N GLU A 19 -4.20 24.94 -12.54
CA GLU A 19 -5.03 25.50 -13.61
C GLU A 19 -4.32 25.53 -14.98
N PRO A 20 -3.04 25.90 -15.07
CA PRO A 20 -2.28 25.74 -16.30
C PRO A 20 -2.21 24.27 -16.78
N ALA A 21 -2.11 23.29 -15.87
CA ALA A 21 -2.07 21.86 -16.25
C ALA A 21 -3.41 21.37 -16.78
N VAL A 22 -4.50 21.84 -16.17
CA VAL A 22 -5.87 21.60 -16.60
C VAL A 22 -6.11 22.20 -17.98
N LYS A 23 -5.64 23.43 -18.21
CA LYS A 23 -5.71 24.06 -19.52
C LYS A 23 -4.91 23.27 -20.57
N ALA A 24 -3.73 22.77 -20.21
CA ALA A 24 -2.89 21.97 -21.10
C ALA A 24 -3.49 20.59 -21.43
N LEU A 25 -4.27 20.00 -20.52
CA LEU A 25 -5.01 18.75 -20.76
C LEU A 25 -6.25 18.94 -21.66
N GLY A 26 -6.80 20.15 -21.74
CA GLY A 26 -7.95 20.43 -22.60
C GLY A 26 -9.17 19.57 -22.27
N ALA A 27 -9.68 18.83 -23.26
CA ALA A 27 -10.85 17.96 -23.08
C ALA A 27 -10.62 16.78 -22.11
N GLU A 28 -9.36 16.41 -21.88
CA GLU A 28 -8.98 15.33 -20.95
C GLU A 28 -8.86 15.80 -19.50
N ALA A 29 -9.06 17.10 -19.25
CA ALA A 29 -8.84 17.67 -17.95
C ALA A 29 -9.82 17.10 -16.89
N PRO A 30 -9.33 16.68 -15.72
CA PRO A 30 -10.19 16.13 -14.69
C PRO A 30 -11.07 17.23 -14.06
N LYS A 31 -12.34 16.88 -13.83
CA LYS A 31 -13.31 17.75 -13.13
C LYS A 31 -12.80 18.11 -11.73
N ALA A 32 -13.18 19.29 -11.24
CA ALA A 32 -12.91 19.70 -9.87
C ALA A 32 -13.46 18.68 -8.86
N ALA A 33 -12.80 18.55 -7.70
CA ALA A 33 -13.15 17.61 -6.62
C ALA A 33 -13.12 16.10 -6.97
N THR A 34 -12.48 15.68 -8.07
CA THR A 34 -12.26 14.26 -8.41
C THR A 34 -10.91 13.73 -7.91
N ILE A 35 -10.76 12.40 -7.79
CA ILE A 35 -9.48 11.77 -7.42
C ILE A 35 -8.43 12.03 -8.50
N ARG A 36 -8.81 11.94 -9.77
CA ARG A 36 -7.96 12.36 -10.90
C ARG A 36 -7.45 13.79 -10.79
N ARG A 37 -8.27 14.72 -10.28
CA ARG A 37 -7.84 16.10 -10.02
C ARG A 37 -6.86 16.18 -8.86
N ARG A 38 -7.04 15.38 -7.80
CA ARG A 38 -6.07 15.29 -6.70
C ARG A 38 -4.73 14.74 -7.17
N LEU A 39 -4.73 13.69 -8.00
CA LEU A 39 -3.52 13.14 -8.61
C LEU A 39 -2.75 14.21 -9.40
N LEU A 40 -3.46 14.98 -10.24
CA LEU A 40 -2.85 16.08 -10.98
C LEU A 40 -2.25 17.14 -10.04
N THR A 41 -2.97 17.50 -8.96
CA THR A 41 -2.46 18.43 -7.94
C THR A 41 -1.18 17.91 -7.27
N VAL A 42 -1.13 16.63 -6.90
CA VAL A 42 0.06 16.00 -6.30
C VAL A 42 1.24 16.09 -7.27
N LEU A 43 1.05 15.77 -8.55
CA LEU A 43 2.11 15.88 -9.55
C LEU A 43 2.63 17.32 -9.73
N VAL A 44 1.73 18.31 -9.71
CA VAL A 44 2.11 19.73 -9.77
C VAL A 44 2.91 20.14 -8.53
N ILE A 45 2.51 19.70 -7.33
CA ILE A 45 3.25 19.95 -6.09
C ILE A 45 4.63 19.29 -6.16
N ASN A 46 4.71 18.06 -6.66
CA ASN A 46 5.96 17.32 -6.82
C ASN A 46 6.89 18.01 -7.83
N ALA A 47 6.35 18.50 -8.95
CA ALA A 47 7.11 19.26 -9.93
C ALA A 47 7.60 20.60 -9.37
N ALA A 48 6.79 21.29 -8.58
CA ALA A 48 7.16 22.59 -8.02
C ALA A 48 8.19 22.48 -6.89
N SER A 49 8.16 21.39 -6.12
CA SER A 49 9.08 21.16 -4.99
C SER A 49 10.52 20.86 -5.40
N ASP A 50 10.76 20.41 -6.64
CA ASP A 50 12.11 20.32 -7.23
C ASP A 50 12.38 21.59 -8.05
N ALA A 51 13.09 22.54 -7.43
CA ALA A 51 13.24 23.90 -7.92
C ALA A 51 13.73 23.94 -9.39
N SER A 52 12.84 24.38 -10.29
CA SER A 52 13.10 24.85 -11.67
C SER A 52 13.44 23.85 -12.78
N GLN A 53 13.05 22.57 -12.67
CA GLN A 53 13.47 21.57 -13.67
C GLN A 53 12.41 21.06 -14.64
N PHE A 54 11.11 21.18 -14.35
CA PHE A 54 10.07 20.53 -15.16
C PHE A 54 9.19 21.53 -15.89
N ASP A 55 8.86 21.20 -17.14
CA ASP A 55 7.87 21.94 -17.93
C ASP A 55 6.48 21.31 -17.76
N MET A 56 5.45 22.08 -18.11
CA MET A 56 4.06 21.59 -18.11
C MET A 56 3.87 20.29 -18.90
N ALA A 57 4.58 20.17 -20.04
CA ALA A 57 4.52 18.99 -20.87
C ALA A 57 4.98 17.72 -20.12
N ASP A 58 5.94 17.85 -19.19
CA ASP A 58 6.43 16.75 -18.37
C ASP A 58 5.34 16.30 -17.37
N VAL A 59 4.66 17.25 -16.72
CA VAL A 59 3.53 16.98 -15.80
C VAL A 59 2.36 16.32 -16.52
N VAL A 60 1.96 16.85 -17.68
CA VAL A 60 0.84 16.31 -18.48
C VAL A 60 1.13 14.90 -18.96
N ARG A 61 2.35 14.63 -19.41
CA ARG A 61 2.76 13.28 -19.84
C ARG A 61 2.73 12.31 -18.66
N VAL A 62 3.38 12.61 -17.54
CA VAL A 62 3.38 11.74 -16.35
C VAL A 62 1.95 11.49 -15.87
N TYR A 63 1.09 12.52 -15.87
CA TYR A 63 -0.32 12.34 -15.53
C TYR A 63 -1.01 11.34 -16.46
N ARG A 64 -0.86 11.48 -17.79
CA ARG A 64 -1.45 10.54 -18.77
C ARG A 64 -0.91 9.12 -18.60
N ASP A 65 0.40 8.97 -18.39
CA ASP A 65 1.04 7.67 -18.20
C ASP A 65 0.50 6.97 -16.96
N LEU A 66 0.28 7.71 -15.86
CA LEU A 66 -0.31 7.17 -14.64
C LEU A 66 -1.80 6.81 -14.79
N ILE A 67 -2.56 7.58 -15.58
CA ILE A 67 -3.95 7.20 -15.92
C ILE A 67 -3.96 5.95 -16.80
N ALA A 68 -3.06 5.85 -17.78
CA ALA A 68 -2.92 4.66 -18.62
C ALA A 68 -2.51 3.43 -17.80
N GLN A 69 -1.60 3.61 -16.83
CA GLN A 69 -1.23 2.58 -15.86
C GLN A 69 -2.46 2.14 -15.05
N ALA A 70 -3.26 3.07 -14.51
CA ALA A 70 -4.47 2.72 -13.78
C ALA A 70 -5.45 1.88 -14.62
N VAL A 71 -5.61 2.22 -15.91
CA VAL A 71 -6.44 1.46 -16.86
C VAL A 71 -5.89 0.06 -17.10
N GLN A 72 -4.58 -0.12 -17.14
CA GLN A 72 -3.94 -1.43 -17.31
C GLN A 72 -4.01 -2.30 -16.05
N GLU A 73 -3.94 -1.68 -14.87
CA GLU A 73 -3.92 -2.38 -13.58
C GLU A 73 -5.32 -2.80 -13.10
N GLU A 74 -6.36 -2.04 -13.45
CA GLU A 74 -7.75 -2.33 -13.08
C GLU A 74 -8.17 -3.78 -13.39
N PRO A 75 -8.01 -4.31 -14.62
CA PRO A 75 -8.44 -5.68 -14.91
C PRO A 75 -7.64 -6.73 -14.12
N VAL A 76 -6.38 -6.46 -13.79
CA VAL A 76 -5.53 -7.34 -12.98
C VAL A 76 -6.04 -7.38 -11.53
N THR A 77 -6.33 -6.23 -10.95
CA THR A 77 -6.91 -6.13 -9.61
C THR A 77 -8.30 -6.75 -9.54
N SER A 78 -9.15 -6.51 -10.54
CA SER A 78 -10.49 -7.07 -10.63
C SER A 78 -10.46 -8.60 -10.75
N ALA A 79 -9.53 -9.15 -11.54
CA ALA A 79 -9.30 -10.61 -11.59
C ALA A 79 -8.83 -11.17 -10.23
N ALA A 80 -7.92 -10.48 -9.54
CA ALA A 80 -7.48 -10.88 -8.20
C ALA A 80 -8.62 -10.84 -7.18
N ARG A 81 -9.52 -9.84 -7.26
CA ARG A 81 -10.72 -9.74 -6.42
C ARG A 81 -11.64 -10.94 -6.61
N HIS A 82 -11.98 -11.28 -7.85
CA HIS A 82 -12.81 -12.45 -8.14
C HIS A 82 -12.18 -13.76 -7.63
N TRP A 83 -10.87 -13.91 -7.81
CA TRP A 83 -10.13 -15.06 -7.27
C TRP A 83 -10.24 -15.15 -5.74
N CYS A 84 -10.03 -14.02 -5.05
CA CYS A 84 -10.15 -13.95 -3.59
C CYS A 84 -11.57 -14.22 -3.11
N GLN A 85 -12.61 -13.71 -3.78
CA GLN A 85 -14.01 -14.00 -3.45
C GLN A 85 -14.33 -15.50 -3.57
N ALA A 86 -13.86 -16.15 -4.63
CA ALA A 86 -14.00 -17.60 -4.78
C ALA A 86 -13.25 -18.36 -3.67
N ARG A 87 -12.04 -17.92 -3.33
CA ARG A 87 -11.22 -18.52 -2.27
C ARG A 87 -11.84 -18.36 -0.88
N MET A 88 -12.43 -17.20 -0.59
CA MET A 88 -13.15 -16.92 0.66
C MET A 88 -14.28 -17.91 0.90
N GLY A 89 -15.03 -18.28 -0.15
CA GLY A 89 -16.07 -19.32 -0.05
C GLY A 89 -15.50 -20.71 0.27
N ASN A 90 -14.36 -21.06 -0.33
CA ASN A 90 -13.71 -22.37 -0.12
C ASN A 90 -13.06 -22.51 1.28
N ASP A 91 -12.53 -21.42 1.82
CA ASP A 91 -11.77 -21.41 3.08
C ASP A 91 -12.61 -20.95 4.28
N ALA A 92 -13.94 -20.84 4.14
CA ALA A 92 -14.82 -20.30 5.18
C ALA A 92 -14.70 -21.02 6.54
N ALA A 93 -14.53 -22.35 6.53
CA ALA A 93 -14.33 -23.12 7.76
C ALA A 93 -13.00 -22.79 8.44
N LEU A 94 -11.91 -22.62 7.67
CA LEU A 94 -10.61 -22.22 8.18
C LEU A 94 -10.66 -20.80 8.74
N ALA A 95 -11.31 -19.87 8.04
CA ALA A 95 -11.50 -18.51 8.51
C ALA A 95 -12.24 -18.46 9.87
N ALA A 96 -13.32 -19.23 10.02
CA ALA A 96 -14.07 -19.32 11.27
C ALA A 96 -13.26 -19.96 12.41
N GLU A 97 -12.44 -20.98 12.11
CA GLU A 97 -11.54 -21.59 13.09
C GLU A 97 -10.50 -20.57 13.60
N LEU A 98 -9.85 -19.87 12.67
CA LEU A 98 -8.85 -18.85 13.00
C LEU A 98 -9.48 -17.67 13.76
N GLU A 99 -10.68 -17.24 13.37
CA GLU A 99 -11.41 -16.17 14.08
C GLU A 99 -11.72 -16.56 15.52
N LEU A 100 -12.19 -17.79 15.74
CA LEU A 100 -12.43 -18.31 17.08
C LEU A 100 -11.13 -18.39 17.90
N ALA A 101 -10.02 -18.80 17.27
CA ALA A 101 -8.72 -18.85 17.90
C ALA A 101 -8.19 -17.46 18.27
N LEU A 102 -8.37 -16.45 17.40
CA LEU A 102 -8.05 -15.05 17.66
C LEU A 102 -8.84 -14.52 18.86
N ASN A 103 -10.15 -14.79 18.92
CA ASN A 103 -11.02 -14.35 20.01
C ASN A 103 -10.68 -15.02 21.37
N ARG A 104 -10.01 -16.17 21.35
CA ARG A 104 -9.58 -16.92 22.55
C ARG A 104 -8.09 -16.71 22.87
N GLN A 105 -7.39 -15.91 22.07
CA GLN A 105 -5.97 -15.64 22.24
C GLN A 105 -5.75 -14.76 23.48
N PRO A 106 -4.72 -15.03 24.30
CA PRO A 106 -4.38 -14.20 25.43
C PRO A 106 -3.90 -12.83 24.96
N THR A 107 -4.16 -11.82 25.76
CA THR A 107 -3.73 -10.45 25.49
C THR A 107 -2.40 -10.10 26.17
N LYS A 108 -1.90 -10.96 27.08
CA LYS A 108 -0.62 -10.77 27.76
C LYS A 108 0.54 -11.32 26.92
N LEU A 109 1.58 -10.52 26.73
CA LEU A 109 2.75 -10.90 25.93
C LEU A 109 3.51 -12.09 26.48
N ALA A 110 3.59 -12.22 27.82
CA ALA A 110 4.26 -13.37 28.43
C ALA A 110 3.57 -14.70 28.03
N GLU A 111 2.24 -14.68 27.92
CA GLU A 111 1.44 -15.84 27.51
C GLU A 111 1.49 -16.05 25.99
N LEU A 112 1.54 -14.97 25.20
CA LEU A 112 1.75 -15.07 23.75
C LEU A 112 3.13 -15.65 23.42
N ARG A 113 4.19 -15.23 24.13
CA ARG A 113 5.57 -15.73 23.96
C ARG A 113 5.74 -17.19 24.34
N SER A 114 4.92 -17.71 25.26
CA SER A 114 4.98 -19.11 25.67
C SER A 114 4.20 -20.05 24.73
N ARG A 115 3.45 -19.50 23.77
CA ARG A 115 2.76 -20.28 22.74
C ARG A 115 3.68 -20.66 21.60
N GLN A 116 3.30 -21.73 20.91
CA GLN A 116 3.93 -22.09 19.64
C GLN A 116 3.51 -21.12 18.53
N ASN A 117 2.22 -20.75 18.50
CA ASN A 117 1.64 -19.94 17.44
C ASN A 117 0.79 -18.79 18.01
N VAL A 118 0.64 -17.75 17.18
CA VAL A 118 -0.30 -16.64 17.37
C VAL A 118 -1.17 -16.47 16.13
N VAL A 119 -2.41 -16.01 16.35
CA VAL A 119 -3.32 -15.64 15.28
C VAL A 119 -3.27 -14.12 15.09
N ILE A 120 -3.20 -13.71 13.84
CA ILE A 120 -3.00 -12.33 13.42
C ILE A 120 -3.94 -11.98 12.26
N ALA A 121 -4.30 -10.71 12.10
CA ALA A 121 -5.15 -10.21 11.03
C ALA A 121 -4.55 -9.01 10.33
N ARG A 122 -4.87 -8.84 9.04
CA ARG A 122 -4.38 -7.72 8.22
C ARG A 122 -5.35 -7.38 7.10
N GLY A 123 -5.63 -6.09 6.94
CA GLY A 123 -6.27 -5.56 5.74
C GLY A 123 -5.28 -5.40 4.58
N CYS A 124 -5.63 -5.88 3.39
CA CYS A 124 -4.82 -5.65 2.20
C CYS A 124 -5.68 -5.60 0.92
N GLY A 125 -5.12 -5.01 -0.14
CA GLY A 125 -5.79 -4.94 -1.45
C GLY A 125 -5.89 -6.32 -2.14
N PRO A 126 -6.76 -6.49 -3.14
CA PRO A 126 -7.01 -7.78 -3.77
C PRO A 126 -5.78 -8.50 -4.31
N ARG A 127 -4.85 -7.75 -4.90
CA ARG A 127 -3.59 -8.31 -5.45
C ARG A 127 -2.71 -8.87 -4.35
N GLN A 128 -2.41 -8.08 -3.32
CA GLN A 128 -1.58 -8.54 -2.20
C GLN A 128 -2.25 -9.71 -1.47
N ALA A 129 -3.58 -9.67 -1.29
CA ALA A 129 -4.33 -10.78 -0.70
C ALA A 129 -4.12 -12.09 -1.47
N LYS A 130 -4.28 -12.04 -2.80
CA LYS A 130 -4.03 -13.19 -3.67
C LYS A 130 -2.61 -13.72 -3.53
N GLU A 131 -1.61 -12.85 -3.53
CA GLU A 131 -0.20 -13.27 -3.43
C GLU A 131 0.10 -13.89 -2.05
N ILE A 132 -0.40 -13.30 -0.96
CA ILE A 132 -0.30 -13.87 0.40
C ILE A 132 -0.93 -15.26 0.46
N LEU A 133 -2.13 -15.44 -0.08
CA LEU A 133 -2.84 -16.72 -0.09
C LEU A 133 -2.15 -17.76 -1.00
N THR A 134 -1.54 -17.31 -2.10
CA THR A 134 -0.83 -18.18 -3.05
C THR A 134 0.47 -18.71 -2.47
N HIS A 135 1.24 -17.84 -1.80
CA HIS A 135 2.55 -18.18 -1.26
C HIS A 135 2.52 -18.60 0.20
N VAL A 136 1.43 -18.33 0.92
CA VAL A 136 1.29 -18.56 2.37
C VAL A 136 2.43 -17.88 3.13
N THR A 137 2.63 -16.59 2.86
CA THR A 137 3.69 -15.76 3.46
C THR A 137 3.14 -14.42 3.94
N PHE A 138 3.88 -13.72 4.81
CA PHE A 138 3.42 -12.47 5.43
C PHE A 138 3.10 -11.35 4.44
N GLY A 139 3.80 -11.29 3.29
CA GLY A 139 3.65 -10.21 2.30
C GLY A 139 3.29 -10.66 0.89
N GLY A 140 3.14 -11.98 0.67
CA GLY A 140 2.87 -12.52 -0.65
C GLY A 140 4.11 -12.60 -1.55
N LEU A 141 5.30 -12.67 -0.95
CA LEU A 141 6.52 -13.05 -1.68
C LEU A 141 6.67 -14.57 -1.65
N ALA A 142 7.37 -15.13 -2.65
CA ALA A 142 7.76 -16.53 -2.63
C ALA A 142 8.52 -16.87 -1.33
N ALA A 143 8.18 -18.01 -0.72
CA ALA A 143 8.71 -18.39 0.58
C ALA A 143 10.24 -18.50 0.56
N ASN A 144 10.90 -17.77 1.46
CA ASN A 144 12.34 -17.87 1.67
C ASN A 144 12.63 -18.75 2.87
N LEU A 145 13.08 -19.98 2.61
CA LEU A 145 13.35 -20.98 3.64
C LEU A 145 14.58 -20.66 4.51
N VAL A 146 15.34 -19.63 4.20
CA VAL A 146 16.47 -19.18 5.05
C VAL A 146 15.97 -18.31 6.22
N LEU A 147 14.78 -17.70 6.09
CA LEU A 147 14.19 -16.85 7.13
C LEU A 147 13.54 -17.70 8.21
N GLN A 148 14.36 -18.17 9.14
CA GLN A 148 13.96 -19.05 10.27
C GLN A 148 13.68 -18.28 11.58
N GLY A 149 14.09 -17.02 11.66
CA GLY A 149 13.93 -16.18 12.84
C GLY A 149 13.09 -14.93 12.55
N PRO A 150 12.63 -14.25 13.60
CA PRO A 150 11.84 -13.04 13.45
C PRO A 150 12.72 -11.86 13.04
N PRO A 151 12.14 -10.79 12.50
CA PRO A 151 12.80 -9.49 12.46
C PRO A 151 13.29 -9.06 13.85
N THR A 152 14.33 -8.22 13.90
CA THR A 152 14.76 -7.65 15.17
C THR A 152 13.69 -6.68 15.70
N ALA A 153 13.66 -6.46 17.03
CA ALA A 153 12.78 -5.43 17.61
C ALA A 153 13.06 -4.07 16.97
N ASP A 154 14.32 -3.69 16.80
CA ASP A 154 14.69 -2.42 16.18
C ASP A 154 14.18 -2.30 14.73
N ASP A 155 14.19 -3.39 13.96
CA ASP A 155 13.60 -3.38 12.61
C ASP A 155 12.07 -3.26 12.66
N ALA A 156 11.41 -3.96 13.58
CA ALA A 156 9.95 -3.91 13.76
C ALA A 156 9.47 -2.51 14.18
N ASP A 157 10.25 -1.79 14.99
CA ASP A 157 9.90 -0.45 15.48
C ASP A 157 10.30 0.69 14.55
N ARG A 158 11.05 0.41 13.48
CA ARG A 158 11.29 1.41 12.44
C ARG A 158 9.97 1.76 11.76
N GLN A 159 9.36 2.86 12.18
CA GLN A 159 8.37 3.56 11.38
C GLN A 159 9.12 4.27 10.25
N THR A 160 9.14 3.69 9.06
CA THR A 160 9.75 4.35 7.90
C THR A 160 8.91 5.51 7.37
N GLY A 161 7.74 5.82 7.95
CA GLY A 161 6.80 6.80 7.40
C GLY A 161 6.26 6.44 6.00
N LEU A 162 6.78 5.37 5.39
CA LEU A 162 6.42 4.79 4.09
C LEU A 162 5.57 3.51 4.25
N GLY A 163 5.50 2.93 5.45
CA GLY A 163 4.92 1.61 5.69
C GLY A 163 5.78 0.44 5.16
N GLU A 164 6.75 0.71 4.28
CA GLU A 164 7.73 -0.26 3.78
C GLU A 164 8.93 -0.34 4.73
N LYS A 165 9.11 -1.48 5.40
CA LYS A 165 10.23 -1.75 6.33
C LYS A 165 11.24 -2.70 5.67
N ASP A 166 12.05 -2.17 4.76
CA ASP A 166 13.15 -2.93 4.17
C ASP A 166 14.30 -3.09 5.16
N THR A 167 14.80 -4.32 5.29
CA THR A 167 15.99 -4.64 6.09
C THR A 167 17.04 -5.34 5.23
N ALA A 168 18.23 -5.56 5.80
CA ALA A 168 19.27 -6.36 5.16
C ALA A 168 18.80 -7.79 4.79
N ASN A 169 17.82 -8.33 5.53
CA ASN A 169 17.30 -9.69 5.32
C ASN A 169 16.03 -9.72 4.47
N GLY A 170 15.48 -8.56 4.12
CA GLY A 170 14.28 -8.41 3.28
C GLY A 170 13.21 -7.50 3.89
N PRO A 171 12.12 -7.28 3.16
CA PRO A 171 10.98 -6.49 3.60
C PRO A 171 10.27 -7.13 4.79
N ILE A 172 9.75 -6.29 5.68
CA ILE A 172 8.92 -6.68 6.83
C ILE A 172 7.50 -6.20 6.62
N GLU A 173 6.56 -7.04 7.04
CA GLU A 173 5.14 -6.77 7.02
C GLU A 173 4.56 -6.76 8.42
N GLU A 174 3.66 -5.82 8.66
CA GLU A 174 2.96 -5.66 9.94
C GLU A 174 1.53 -6.22 9.85
N TRP A 175 1.17 -6.99 10.86
CA TRP A 175 -0.14 -7.60 11.08
C TRP A 175 -0.61 -7.26 12.49
N SER A 176 -1.89 -7.48 12.82
CA SER A 176 -2.43 -7.15 14.14
C SER A 176 -2.78 -8.39 14.96
N LEU A 177 -2.54 -8.36 16.28
CA LEU A 177 -3.09 -9.35 17.23
C LEU A 177 -4.61 -9.23 17.43
N GLY A 178 -5.24 -8.18 16.90
CA GLY A 178 -6.68 -7.96 16.97
C GLY A 178 -7.33 -7.91 15.59
N GLN A 179 -8.66 -7.95 15.56
CA GLN A 179 -9.39 -7.67 14.33
C GLN A 179 -9.31 -6.18 14.01
N GLN A 180 -8.63 -5.83 12.93
CA GLN A 180 -8.55 -4.46 12.44
C GLN A 180 -9.87 -4.03 11.79
N LYS A 181 -10.54 -3.00 12.33
CA LYS A 181 -11.71 -2.40 11.69
C LYS A 181 -11.26 -1.28 10.75
N GLY A 182 -11.69 -1.32 9.48
CA GLY A 182 -11.44 -0.25 8.50
C GLY A 182 -10.26 -0.45 7.53
N PHE A 183 -9.36 -1.40 7.82
CA PHE A 183 -8.15 -1.65 7.01
C PHE A 183 -8.40 -2.50 5.75
N SER A 184 -9.60 -3.07 5.59
CA SER A 184 -10.01 -3.78 4.38
C SER A 184 -10.71 -2.86 3.35
N SER A 185 -10.67 -1.53 3.52
CA SER A 185 -11.34 -0.60 2.59
C SER A 185 -10.86 -0.84 1.16
N ASP A 186 -11.74 -1.37 0.32
CA ASP A 186 -11.41 -1.90 -1.02
C ASP A 186 -10.39 -3.05 -1.03
N GLY A 187 -10.67 -4.09 -0.27
CA GLY A 187 -9.79 -5.24 -0.22
C GLY A 187 -10.38 -6.35 0.61
N PHE A 188 -9.49 -7.07 1.28
CA PHE A 188 -9.83 -8.22 2.10
C PHE A 188 -9.19 -8.06 3.47
N MET A 189 -9.92 -8.46 4.50
CA MET A 189 -9.33 -8.77 5.79
C MET A 189 -8.83 -10.21 5.73
N LEU A 190 -7.52 -10.39 5.84
CA LEU A 190 -6.91 -11.69 6.01
C LEU A 190 -6.80 -12.03 7.50
N ILE A 191 -6.84 -13.32 7.79
CA ILE A 191 -6.53 -13.87 9.10
C ILE A 191 -5.56 -15.04 8.92
N ALA A 192 -4.54 -15.09 9.76
CA ALA A 192 -3.46 -16.05 9.63
C ALA A 192 -2.99 -16.58 10.99
N GLU A 193 -2.45 -17.78 10.97
CA GLU A 193 -1.69 -18.34 12.07
C GLU A 193 -0.20 -18.27 11.74
N ALA A 194 0.59 -17.75 12.69
CA ALA A 194 2.03 -17.61 12.57
C ALA A 194 2.75 -18.24 13.76
N ALA A 195 3.86 -18.93 13.49
CA ALA A 195 4.75 -19.40 14.54
C ALA A 195 5.36 -18.22 15.28
N VAL A 196 5.32 -18.25 16.62
CA VAL A 196 5.91 -17.22 17.50
C VAL A 196 7.41 -17.04 17.21
N ALA A 197 8.09 -18.13 16.83
CA ALA A 197 9.51 -18.11 16.45
C ALA A 197 9.82 -17.31 15.17
N LYS A 198 8.82 -16.96 14.35
CA LYS A 198 9.00 -16.21 13.10
C LYS A 198 8.54 -14.75 13.18
N VAL A 199 7.99 -14.34 14.33
CA VAL A 199 7.41 -13.00 14.49
C VAL A 199 8.04 -12.20 15.62
N THR A 200 8.06 -10.89 15.43
CA THR A 200 8.32 -9.93 16.48
C THR A 200 6.97 -9.49 17.06
N LEU A 201 6.69 -9.89 18.31
CA LEU A 201 5.50 -9.45 19.04
C LEU A 201 5.64 -7.99 19.53
N PRO A 202 4.52 -7.30 19.86
CA PRO A 202 4.55 -5.96 20.42
C PRO A 202 5.45 -5.83 21.65
N ARG A 203 5.89 -4.58 21.94
CA ARG A 203 6.81 -4.28 23.06
C ARG A 203 6.16 -4.37 24.44
N SER A 204 4.86 -4.13 24.55
CA SER A 204 4.14 -4.10 25.84
C SER A 204 2.74 -4.73 25.77
N ASP A 205 2.22 -5.16 26.91
CA ASP A 205 0.83 -5.67 27.01
C ASP A 205 -0.19 -4.60 26.58
N ALA A 206 0.07 -3.32 26.88
CA ALA A 206 -0.75 -2.22 26.41
C ALA A 206 -0.74 -2.14 24.87
N ALA A 207 0.44 -2.26 24.25
CA ALA A 207 0.56 -2.31 22.80
C ALA A 207 -0.05 -3.57 22.18
N ALA A 208 -0.28 -4.64 22.94
CA ALA A 208 -0.96 -5.84 22.46
C ALA A 208 -2.50 -5.71 22.45
N VAL A 209 -3.05 -4.65 23.07
CA VAL A 209 -4.49 -4.41 23.22
C VAL A 209 -4.94 -3.11 22.55
N GLU A 210 -4.09 -2.08 22.54
CA GLU A 210 -4.38 -0.76 21.99
C GLU A 210 -3.80 -0.58 20.58
N GLY A 211 -4.47 0.21 19.74
CA GLY A 211 -3.97 0.58 18.41
C GLY A 211 -3.90 -0.60 17.42
N GLU A 212 -2.86 -0.63 16.58
CA GLU A 212 -2.66 -1.66 15.56
C GLU A 212 -2.10 -2.98 16.08
N ALA A 213 -1.74 -3.09 17.38
CA ALA A 213 -1.20 -4.29 18.01
C ALA A 213 -0.21 -5.08 17.12
N GLY A 214 0.77 -4.35 16.60
CA GLY A 214 1.64 -4.74 15.50
C GLY A 214 2.49 -5.98 15.80
N VAL A 215 2.30 -7.00 14.98
CA VAL A 215 3.13 -8.21 14.87
C VAL A 215 3.87 -8.12 13.55
N CYS A 216 5.20 -8.16 13.61
CA CYS A 216 6.04 -8.05 12.42
C CYS A 216 6.59 -9.41 12.02
N GLY A 217 6.55 -9.71 10.71
CA GLY A 217 7.21 -10.85 10.11
C GLY A 217 7.87 -10.45 8.79
N TYR A 218 8.92 -11.14 8.37
CA TYR A 218 9.48 -10.90 7.03
C TYR A 218 8.46 -11.28 5.97
N ALA A 219 8.30 -10.44 4.93
CA ALA A 219 7.29 -10.61 3.88
C ALA A 219 7.37 -11.98 3.15
N ALA A 220 8.57 -12.56 3.08
CA ALA A 220 8.84 -13.86 2.48
C ALA A 220 8.87 -15.03 3.49
N ALA A 221 8.67 -14.78 4.78
CA ALA A 221 8.56 -15.83 5.78
C ALA A 221 7.20 -16.54 5.68
N SER A 222 7.19 -17.86 5.88
CA SER A 222 5.96 -18.67 5.79
C SER A 222 5.05 -18.47 7.00
N LEU A 223 3.77 -18.28 6.72
CA LEU A 223 2.67 -18.46 7.66
C LEU A 223 2.38 -19.96 7.82
N GLU A 224 1.77 -20.35 8.92
CA GLU A 224 1.35 -21.74 9.12
C GLU A 224 0.05 -21.99 8.35
N ARG A 225 -0.90 -21.04 8.46
CA ARG A 225 -2.20 -21.06 7.76
C ARG A 225 -2.65 -19.62 7.49
N VAL A 226 -3.41 -19.40 6.43
CA VAL A 226 -4.01 -18.09 6.10
C VAL A 226 -5.33 -18.28 5.37
N ALA A 227 -6.30 -17.42 5.67
CA ALA A 227 -7.60 -17.38 5.04
C ALA A 227 -8.10 -15.92 4.89
N ILE A 228 -9.16 -15.74 4.12
CA ILE A 228 -9.89 -14.48 4.05
C ILE A 228 -10.98 -14.51 5.11
N LEU A 229 -10.94 -13.56 6.05
CA LEU A 229 -11.95 -13.38 7.08
C LEU A 229 -13.17 -12.64 6.56
N SER A 230 -12.96 -11.56 5.81
CA SER A 230 -14.05 -10.76 5.23
C SER A 230 -13.58 -9.95 4.03
N GLU A 231 -14.54 -9.57 3.19
CA GLU A 231 -14.35 -8.57 2.13
C GLU A 231 -14.71 -7.18 2.68
N GLY A 232 -13.91 -6.17 2.31
CA GLY A 232 -14.27 -4.78 2.58
C GLY A 232 -15.41 -4.28 1.70
N PRO A 233 -15.92 -3.06 1.97
CA PRO A 233 -16.97 -2.49 1.14
C PRO A 233 -16.53 -2.41 -0.33
N PRO A 234 -17.43 -2.73 -1.29
CA PRO A 234 -17.13 -2.65 -2.70
C PRO A 234 -16.82 -1.20 -3.09
N VAL A 235 -15.97 -1.03 -4.09
CA VAL A 235 -15.70 0.30 -4.65
C VAL A 235 -16.67 0.58 -5.78
N THR A 236 -17.24 1.78 -5.75
CA THR A 236 -18.20 2.26 -6.75
C THR A 236 -17.59 2.40 -8.14
N ASP A 237 -16.30 2.73 -8.24
CA ASP A 237 -15.57 2.85 -9.50
C ASP A 237 -14.16 2.23 -9.37
N PRO A 238 -13.94 1.01 -9.91
CA PRO A 238 -12.66 0.32 -9.84
C PRO A 238 -11.48 1.10 -10.44
N LEU A 239 -11.72 1.88 -11.50
CA LEU A 239 -10.67 2.66 -12.14
C LEU A 239 -10.28 3.86 -11.27
N GLU A 240 -11.26 4.60 -10.73
CA GLU A 240 -10.96 5.69 -9.78
C GLU A 240 -10.21 5.19 -8.54
N ARG A 241 -10.38 3.92 -8.18
CA ARG A 241 -9.63 3.31 -7.10
C ARG A 241 -8.17 3.05 -7.43
N GLU A 242 -7.87 2.56 -8.63
CA GLU A 242 -6.48 2.44 -9.09
C GLU A 242 -5.80 3.81 -9.11
N VAL A 243 -6.51 4.84 -9.59
CA VAL A 243 -6.03 6.23 -9.55
C VAL A 243 -5.78 6.67 -8.11
N GLN A 244 -6.65 6.31 -7.16
CA GLN A 244 -6.44 6.61 -5.74
C GLN A 244 -5.20 5.91 -5.18
N ARG A 245 -4.96 4.62 -5.51
CA ARG A 245 -3.77 3.89 -5.05
C ARG A 245 -2.48 4.51 -5.58
N ILE A 246 -2.49 4.96 -6.84
CA ILE A 246 -1.38 5.72 -7.42
C ILE A 246 -1.21 7.04 -6.68
N ASN A 247 -2.30 7.79 -6.45
CA ASN A 247 -2.26 9.06 -5.72
C ASN A 247 -1.68 8.90 -4.30
N ASP A 248 -2.08 7.87 -3.58
CA ASP A 248 -1.61 7.58 -2.22
C ASP A 248 -0.11 7.30 -2.21
N ARG A 249 0.39 6.50 -3.17
CA ARG A 249 1.83 6.24 -3.35
C ARG A 249 2.63 7.50 -3.67
N LEU A 250 2.08 8.41 -4.47
CA LEU A 250 2.76 9.64 -4.86
C LEU A 250 2.73 10.74 -3.79
N SER A 251 1.81 10.65 -2.83
CA SER A 251 1.65 11.61 -1.73
C SER A 251 2.66 11.38 -0.59
N VAL A 252 3.49 10.34 -0.69
CA VAL A 252 4.47 9.95 0.33
C VAL A 252 5.72 10.84 0.25
N ARG A 253 6.34 11.13 1.41
CA ARG A 253 7.47 12.09 1.57
C ARG A 253 8.72 11.77 0.73
N SER A 254 8.93 10.53 0.28
CA SER A 254 10.01 10.15 -0.64
C SER A 254 9.82 10.70 -2.06
N ASN A 255 8.68 11.32 -2.32
CA ASN A 255 8.33 12.06 -3.53
C ASN A 255 8.61 11.30 -4.84
N PRO A 256 8.14 10.04 -4.98
CA PRO A 256 8.40 9.21 -6.17
C PRO A 256 7.91 9.86 -7.47
N GLY A 257 6.96 10.79 -7.39
CA GLY A 257 6.54 11.60 -8.54
C GLY A 257 7.66 12.43 -9.15
N VAL A 258 8.63 12.89 -8.34
CA VAL A 258 9.81 13.62 -8.85
C VAL A 258 10.68 12.73 -9.73
N ALA A 259 10.86 11.45 -9.38
CA ALA A 259 11.64 10.52 -10.20
C ALA A 259 10.98 10.27 -11.56
N LEU A 260 9.64 10.10 -11.57
CA LEU A 260 8.86 9.97 -12.82
C LEU A 260 8.98 11.22 -13.69
N LEU A 261 8.93 12.41 -13.07
CA LEU A 261 9.09 13.69 -13.77
C LEU A 261 10.51 13.84 -14.37
N LYS A 262 11.55 13.38 -13.66
CA LYS A 262 12.94 13.33 -14.18
C LYS A 262 13.07 12.43 -15.40
N GLU A 263 12.50 11.23 -15.32
CA GLU A 263 12.50 10.28 -16.43
C GLU A 263 11.79 10.86 -17.67
N ALA A 264 10.60 11.39 -17.47
CA ALA A 264 9.84 12.06 -18.51
C ALA A 264 10.70 13.14 -19.16
N ARG A 265 11.23 14.09 -18.38
CA ARG A 265 12.05 15.19 -18.91
C ARG A 265 13.22 14.67 -19.75
N ARG A 266 13.95 13.65 -19.28
CA ARG A 266 15.06 13.03 -20.03
C ARG A 266 14.60 12.58 -21.42
N GLN A 267 13.53 11.79 -21.48
CA GLN A 267 13.00 11.28 -22.74
C GLN A 267 12.58 12.38 -23.72
N ARG A 268 12.15 13.55 -23.21
CA ARG A 268 11.79 14.70 -24.06
C ARG A 268 13.02 15.41 -24.63
N ILE A 269 14.12 15.49 -23.87
CA ILE A 269 15.36 16.12 -24.34
C ILE A 269 16.06 15.25 -25.39
N GLU A 270 15.86 13.93 -25.33
CA GLU A 270 16.46 12.94 -26.25
C GLU A 270 15.69 12.79 -27.59
N GLN A 271 14.51 13.41 -27.73
CA GLN A 271 13.66 13.42 -28.93
C GLN A 271 13.83 14.72 -29.73
#